data_AF-A0A2E3YAT7-F1
#
_entry.id   AF-A0A2E3YAT7-F1
#
_cell.length_a   1.000
_cell.length_b   1.000
_cell.length_c   1.000
_cell.angle_alpha   90.00
_cell.angle_beta   90.00
_cell.angle_gamma   90.00
#
_symmetry.space_group_name_H-M   'P 1'
#
loop_
_entity.id
_entity.type
_entity.pdbx_description
1 polymer ?
#
loop_
_entity_poly.entity_id
_entity_poly.type
_entity_poly.pdbx_seq_one_letter_code
_entity_poly.pdbx_strand_id
1 'polypeptide(L)'
;MDLRDEVSGTEGTIWLNHWLAGFEMFTAAGQGGYVAEKAEQNTGWLFPVGDEAGELGYTDMFTDMFAAMDAGHAPRETFWDGYVVNAVTDACYASARSKRWEPIHIEGWQAAATEKIRDSIPRHMIDGQELIKEEVMPDGKTKRLLHNPQTGRVTQQVV
;
A
#
# COMPACT_ATOMS: atom_id res chain seq x y z
N MET A 1 -16.71 -4.49 1.98
CA MET A 1 -16.33 -3.69 0.82
C MET A 1 -16.66 -4.54 -0.38
N ASP A 2 -16.94 -3.95 -1.55
CA ASP A 2 -17.25 -4.73 -2.76
C ASP A 2 -16.10 -4.56 -3.77
N LEU A 3 -15.44 -5.68 -4.11
CA LEU A 3 -14.29 -5.73 -5.02
C LEU A 3 -14.56 -6.79 -6.07
N ARG A 4 -14.87 -6.33 -7.28
CA ARG A 4 -15.28 -7.17 -8.40
C ARG A 4 -14.60 -6.67 -9.66
N ASP A 5 -14.17 -7.62 -10.46
CA ASP A 5 -13.63 -7.36 -11.79
C ASP A 5 -14.51 -8.02 -12.84
N GLU A 6 -14.69 -7.34 -13.97
CA GLU A 6 -15.40 -7.86 -15.12
C GLU A 6 -14.63 -7.53 -16.39
N VAL A 7 -14.45 -8.54 -17.23
CA VAL A 7 -13.93 -8.37 -18.59
C VAL A 7 -14.93 -9.01 -19.55
N SER A 8 -15.53 -8.16 -20.39
CA SER A 8 -16.54 -8.56 -21.38
C SER A 8 -15.96 -8.46 -22.79
N GLY A 9 -15.98 -9.57 -23.53
CA GLY A 9 -15.53 -9.70 -24.92
C GLY A 9 -16.67 -10.06 -25.87
N THR A 10 -16.35 -10.26 -27.15
CA THR A 10 -17.37 -10.55 -28.17
C THR A 10 -18.05 -11.91 -27.99
N GLU A 11 -17.36 -12.87 -27.37
CA GLU A 11 -17.81 -14.26 -27.23
C GLU A 11 -18.07 -14.68 -25.77
N GLY A 12 -18.06 -13.74 -24.83
CA GLY A 12 -18.33 -14.05 -23.43
C GLY A 12 -17.72 -13.06 -22.44
N THR A 13 -17.93 -13.37 -21.17
CA THR A 13 -17.56 -12.51 -20.03
C THR A 13 -16.88 -13.33 -18.95
N ILE A 14 -15.83 -12.78 -18.36
CA ILE A 14 -15.22 -13.26 -17.11
C ILE A 14 -15.62 -12.29 -16.01
N TRP A 15 -16.09 -12.82 -14.89
CA TRP A 15 -16.41 -12.05 -13.69
C TRP A 15 -15.75 -12.68 -12.47
N LEU A 16 -15.13 -11.85 -11.64
CA LEU A 16 -14.47 -12.23 -10.40
C LEU A 16 -15.07 -11.43 -9.24
N ASN A 17 -15.26 -12.10 -8.10
CA ASN A 17 -15.61 -11.45 -6.84
C ASN A 17 -14.65 -11.91 -5.75
N HIS A 18 -13.79 -10.98 -5.34
CA HIS A 18 -12.67 -11.24 -4.45
C HIS A 18 -13.07 -11.39 -2.98
N TRP A 19 -14.31 -11.05 -2.63
CA TRP A 19 -14.80 -11.12 -1.25
C TRP A 19 -15.81 -12.25 -1.00
N LEU A 20 -16.00 -13.14 -1.99
CA LEU A 20 -16.84 -14.34 -1.85
C LEU A 20 -16.00 -15.49 -1.27
N ALA A 21 -15.76 -15.48 0.05
CA ALA A 21 -14.99 -16.53 0.75
C ALA A 21 -15.74 -17.86 0.93
N GLY A 22 -16.90 -18.03 0.30
CA GLY A 22 -17.72 -19.24 0.34
C GLY A 22 -18.56 -19.43 1.62
N PHE A 23 -18.59 -18.44 2.52
CA PHE A 23 -19.48 -18.44 3.68
C PHE A 23 -19.95 -17.02 4.02
N GLU A 24 -21.14 -16.95 4.59
CA GLU A 24 -21.80 -15.73 5.06
C GLU A 24 -22.13 -15.92 6.54
N MET A 25 -22.08 -14.85 7.33
CA MET A 25 -22.39 -14.94 8.75
C MET A 25 -23.38 -13.87 9.20
N PHE A 26 -24.26 -14.22 10.13
CA PHE A 26 -25.15 -13.28 10.79
C PHE A 26 -24.79 -13.14 12.27
N THR A 27 -24.71 -11.91 12.77
CA THR A 27 -24.57 -11.67 14.21
C THR A 27 -25.39 -10.48 14.68
N ALA A 28 -26.17 -10.69 15.76
CA ALA A 28 -26.87 -9.61 16.44
C ALA A 28 -26.02 -8.96 17.56
N ALA A 29 -24.93 -9.61 17.99
CA ALA A 29 -24.22 -9.25 19.22
C ALA A 29 -23.04 -8.26 19.00
N GLY A 30 -22.66 -7.96 17.76
CA GLY A 30 -21.53 -7.07 17.47
C GLY A 30 -20.19 -7.75 17.72
N GLN A 31 -19.17 -7.41 16.93
CA GLN A 31 -17.84 -8.02 17.08
C GLN A 31 -17.01 -7.51 18.28
N GLY A 32 -17.57 -6.62 19.12
CA GLY A 32 -16.91 -6.17 20.37
C GLY A 32 -15.58 -5.41 20.20
N GLY A 33 -15.15 -5.13 18.96
CA GLY A 33 -13.87 -4.53 18.64
C GLY A 33 -13.56 -4.59 17.14
N TYR A 34 -12.33 -4.26 16.77
CA TYR A 34 -11.83 -4.36 15.39
C TYR A 34 -11.40 -5.80 15.09
N VAL A 35 -12.09 -6.46 14.16
CA VAL A 35 -11.88 -7.88 13.84
C VAL A 35 -11.41 -8.09 12.39
N ALA A 36 -11.82 -7.23 11.46
CA ALA A 36 -11.37 -7.27 10.08
C ALA A 36 -11.23 -5.84 9.54
N GLU A 37 -10.24 -5.61 8.68
CA GLU A 37 -9.92 -4.26 8.20
C GLU A 37 -10.98 -3.72 7.24
N LYS A 38 -11.55 -4.60 6.40
CA LYS A 38 -12.55 -4.23 5.39
C LYS A 38 -13.96 -4.72 5.69
N ALA A 39 -14.25 -5.05 6.95
CA ALA A 39 -15.62 -5.32 7.39
C ALA A 39 -16.50 -4.07 7.18
N GLU A 40 -17.59 -4.24 6.43
CA GLU A 40 -18.53 -3.12 6.19
C GLU A 40 -19.27 -2.74 7.45
N GLN A 41 -19.55 -3.73 8.31
CA GLN A 41 -20.38 -3.61 9.50
C GLN A 41 -19.90 -4.62 10.56
N ASN A 42 -20.33 -4.41 11.81
CA ASN A 42 -19.98 -5.30 12.93
C ASN A 42 -21.16 -6.16 13.40
N THR A 43 -22.37 -5.92 12.88
CA THR A 43 -23.63 -6.61 13.18
C THR A 43 -24.41 -6.84 11.88
N GLY A 44 -25.44 -7.69 11.93
CA GLY A 44 -26.24 -8.03 10.76
C GLY A 44 -25.60 -9.13 9.93
N TRP A 45 -25.87 -9.10 8.63
CA TRP A 45 -25.22 -9.98 7.65
C TRP A 45 -23.84 -9.45 7.32
N LEU A 46 -22.86 -10.35 7.41
CA LEU A 46 -21.45 -10.09 7.21
C LEU A 46 -20.92 -11.11 6.22
N PHE A 47 -19.95 -10.66 5.42
CA PHE A 47 -19.32 -11.42 4.35
C PHE A 47 -17.81 -11.42 4.64
N PRO A 48 -17.35 -12.26 5.58
CA PRO A 48 -15.97 -12.24 6.02
C PRO A 48 -15.06 -12.84 4.95
N VAL A 49 -13.79 -12.47 5.03
CA VAL A 49 -12.77 -12.91 4.10
C VAL A 49 -11.80 -13.75 4.89
N GLY A 50 -11.64 -15.02 4.48
CA GLY A 50 -10.88 -16.00 5.25
C GLY A 50 -9.39 -15.66 5.32
N ASP A 51 -8.77 -15.35 4.19
CA ASP A 51 -7.36 -14.97 4.07
C ASP A 51 -7.23 -13.60 3.37
N GLU A 52 -7.60 -12.53 4.08
CA GLU A 52 -7.61 -11.17 3.52
C GLU A 52 -6.24 -10.76 2.93
N ALA A 53 -5.13 -11.19 3.55
CA ALA A 53 -3.80 -10.85 3.05
C ALA A 53 -3.45 -11.59 1.74
N GLY A 54 -3.86 -12.86 1.63
CA GLY A 54 -3.74 -13.64 0.41
C GLY A 54 -4.67 -13.17 -0.70
N GLU A 55 -5.95 -12.95 -0.41
CA GLU A 55 -6.96 -12.51 -1.38
C GLU A 55 -6.66 -11.10 -1.95
N LEU A 56 -6.02 -10.23 -1.16
CA LEU A 56 -5.54 -8.92 -1.64
C LEU A 56 -4.19 -8.99 -2.39
N GLY A 57 -3.60 -10.19 -2.54
CA GLY A 57 -2.39 -10.41 -3.32
C GLY A 57 -1.09 -9.90 -2.67
N TYR A 58 -1.11 -9.50 -1.40
CA TYR A 58 0.08 -8.93 -0.75
C TYR A 58 1.24 -9.93 -0.71
N THR A 59 0.95 -11.19 -0.39
CA THR A 59 1.95 -12.25 -0.30
C THR A 59 2.66 -12.44 -1.65
N ASP A 60 1.92 -12.54 -2.74
CA ASP A 60 2.46 -12.71 -4.08
C ASP A 60 3.23 -11.47 -4.56
N MET A 61 2.70 -10.28 -4.30
CA MET A 61 3.35 -9.00 -4.62
C MET A 61 4.73 -8.89 -3.96
N PHE A 62 4.82 -9.14 -2.65
CA PHE A 62 6.10 -9.08 -1.94
C PHE A 62 7.05 -10.20 -2.36
N THR A 63 6.53 -11.39 -2.64
CA THR A 63 7.34 -12.52 -3.13
C THR A 63 7.99 -12.19 -4.47
N ASP A 64 7.23 -11.64 -5.43
CA ASP A 64 7.75 -11.21 -6.73
C ASP A 64 8.82 -10.11 -6.57
N MET A 65 8.53 -9.11 -5.75
CA MET A 65 9.43 -7.98 -5.50
C MET A 65 10.78 -8.44 -4.92
N PHE A 66 10.77 -9.25 -3.86
CA PHE A 66 12.02 -9.70 -3.22
C PHE A 66 12.78 -10.69 -4.10
N ALA A 67 12.08 -11.59 -4.79
CA ALA A 67 12.72 -12.51 -5.73
C ALA A 67 13.40 -11.76 -6.89
N ALA A 68 12.76 -10.74 -7.43
CA ALA A 68 13.34 -9.90 -8.48
C ALA A 68 14.57 -9.13 -7.99
N MET A 69 14.53 -8.63 -6.75
CA MET A 69 15.66 -7.96 -6.11
C MET A 69 16.86 -8.90 -5.95
N ASP A 70 16.65 -10.12 -5.45
CA ASP A 70 17.71 -11.12 -5.27
C ASP A 70 18.29 -11.58 -6.61
N ALA A 71 17.46 -11.69 -7.65
CA ALA A 71 17.88 -12.09 -8.99
C ALA A 71 18.45 -10.94 -9.84
N GLY A 72 18.38 -9.70 -9.36
CA GLY A 72 18.92 -8.53 -10.05
C GLY A 72 18.16 -8.14 -11.33
N HIS A 73 16.85 -8.41 -11.40
CA HIS A 73 15.98 -7.97 -12.49
C HIS A 73 14.81 -7.12 -12.00
N ALA A 74 14.04 -6.55 -12.93
CA ALA A 74 12.86 -5.77 -12.58
C ALA A 74 11.73 -6.69 -12.06
N PRO A 75 10.96 -6.27 -11.04
CA PRO A 75 9.72 -6.94 -10.65
C PRO A 75 8.67 -6.87 -11.77
N ARG A 76 7.60 -7.67 -11.66
CA ARG A 76 6.52 -7.73 -12.65
C ARG A 76 5.83 -6.38 -12.83
N GLU A 77 5.59 -5.69 -11.72
CA GLU A 77 5.08 -4.32 -11.70
C GLU A 77 6.18 -3.38 -11.22
N THR A 78 6.41 -2.31 -11.98
CA THR A 78 7.49 -1.37 -11.75
C THR A 78 6.93 -0.01 -11.33
N PHE A 79 7.81 0.91 -10.94
CA PHE A 79 7.42 2.28 -10.68
C PHE A 79 6.75 2.96 -11.89
N TRP A 80 7.10 2.54 -13.12
CA TRP A 80 6.48 3.07 -14.33
C TRP A 80 4.97 2.78 -14.38
N ASP A 81 4.56 1.58 -13.98
CA ASP A 81 3.15 1.19 -13.96
C ASP A 81 2.35 2.08 -12.99
N GLY A 82 2.91 2.36 -11.81
CA GLY A 82 2.36 3.32 -10.86
C GLY A 82 2.29 4.76 -11.39
N TYR A 83 3.29 5.20 -12.17
CA TYR A 83 3.26 6.50 -12.85
C TYR A 83 2.11 6.61 -13.85
N VAL A 84 1.87 5.56 -14.65
CA VAL A 84 0.75 5.51 -15.60
C VAL A 84 -0.59 5.59 -14.86
N VAL A 85 -0.76 4.86 -13.74
CA VAL A 85 -1.98 4.94 -12.90
C VAL A 85 -2.22 6.38 -12.40
N ASN A 86 -1.17 7.07 -11.96
CA ASN A 86 -1.29 8.47 -11.54
C ASN A 86 -1.71 9.39 -12.69
N ALA A 87 -1.11 9.23 -13.88
CA ALA A 87 -1.49 10.01 -15.05
C ALA A 87 -2.96 9.81 -15.46
N VAL A 88 -3.46 8.56 -15.36
CA VAL A 88 -4.88 8.26 -15.57
C VAL A 88 -5.75 8.94 -14.51
N THR A 89 -5.33 8.88 -13.24
CA THR A 89 -6.03 9.52 -12.11
C THR A 89 -6.11 11.04 -12.28
N ASP A 90 -5.04 11.69 -12.73
CA ASP A 90 -5.01 13.12 -13.03
C ASP A 90 -6.00 13.49 -14.15
N ALA A 91 -6.07 12.68 -15.21
CA ALA A 91 -7.05 12.86 -16.27
C ALA A 91 -8.49 12.69 -15.76
N CYS A 92 -8.75 11.74 -14.85
CA CYS A 92 -10.06 11.60 -14.19
C CYS A 92 -10.45 12.86 -13.42
N TYR A 93 -9.52 13.43 -12.63
CA TYR A 93 -9.78 14.68 -11.91
C TYR A 93 -9.96 15.88 -12.84
N ALA A 94 -9.20 15.96 -13.94
CA ALA A 94 -9.37 17.00 -14.95
C ALA A 94 -10.76 16.89 -15.61
N SER A 95 -11.17 15.69 -16.02
CA SER A 95 -12.48 15.38 -16.58
C SER A 95 -13.62 15.75 -15.62
N ALA A 96 -13.49 15.39 -14.33
CA ALA A 96 -14.48 15.72 -13.31
C ALA A 96 -14.69 17.24 -13.16
N ARG A 97 -13.63 18.05 -13.31
CA ARG A 97 -13.69 19.52 -13.28
C ARG A 97 -14.26 20.10 -14.57
N SER A 98 -13.79 19.62 -15.72
CA SER A 98 -14.12 20.20 -17.03
C SER A 98 -15.45 19.72 -17.61
N LYS A 99 -15.97 18.60 -17.09
CA LYS A 99 -17.15 17.88 -17.58
C LYS A 99 -17.02 17.39 -19.02
N ARG A 100 -15.79 17.06 -19.44
CA ARG A 100 -15.49 16.55 -20.78
C ARG A 100 -14.48 15.41 -20.70
N TRP A 101 -14.35 14.66 -21.79
CA TRP A 101 -13.22 13.77 -21.99
C TRP A 101 -11.93 14.59 -22.00
N GLU A 102 -11.03 14.28 -21.07
CA GLU A 102 -9.70 14.86 -21.02
C GLU A 102 -8.67 13.79 -21.42
N PRO A 103 -7.65 14.13 -22.22
CA PRO A 103 -6.62 13.19 -22.60
C PRO A 103 -5.75 12.79 -21.40
N ILE A 104 -5.22 11.58 -21.44
CA ILE A 104 -4.20 11.12 -20.49
C ILE A 104 -2.85 11.67 -20.95
N HIS A 105 -2.19 12.45 -20.10
CA HIS A 105 -0.89 13.03 -20.37
C HIS A 105 0.21 12.19 -19.71
N ILE A 106 1.09 11.61 -20.51
CA ILE A 106 2.24 10.81 -20.06
C ILE A 106 3.49 11.49 -20.61
N GLU A 107 4.30 12.08 -19.73
CA GLU A 107 5.46 12.91 -20.13
C GLU A 107 6.74 12.09 -20.38
N GLY A 108 6.62 10.78 -20.61
CA GLY A 108 7.76 9.92 -20.93
C GLY A 108 8.85 9.94 -19.84
N TRP A 109 8.44 10.01 -18.57
CA TRP A 109 9.35 10.08 -17.42
C TRP A 109 10.45 9.02 -17.54
N GLN A 110 11.71 9.47 -17.52
CA GLN A 110 12.89 8.60 -17.56
C GLN A 110 13.47 8.51 -16.16
N ALA A 111 13.34 7.34 -15.53
CA ALA A 111 13.86 7.07 -14.19
C ALA A 111 15.34 7.48 -13.99
N ALA A 112 16.14 7.42 -15.05
CA ALA A 112 17.57 7.75 -15.03
C ALA A 112 17.89 9.26 -14.91
N ALA A 113 16.94 10.16 -15.20
CA ALA A 113 17.17 11.60 -15.22
C ALA A 113 16.72 12.32 -13.92
N THR A 114 16.04 11.62 -13.02
CA THR A 114 15.57 12.22 -11.77
C THR A 114 16.73 12.25 -10.78
N GLU A 115 17.24 13.44 -10.47
CA GLU A 115 18.22 13.58 -9.39
C GLU A 115 17.64 12.97 -8.12
N LYS A 116 18.43 12.14 -7.43
CA LYS A 116 18.04 11.65 -6.10
C LYS A 116 17.65 12.85 -5.27
N ILE A 117 16.43 12.83 -4.71
CA ILE A 117 16.05 13.79 -3.69
C ILE A 117 17.12 13.66 -2.61
N ARG A 118 18.03 14.63 -2.56
CA ARG A 118 18.96 14.76 -1.44
C ARG A 118 18.08 14.94 -0.22
N ASP A 119 18.34 14.18 0.84
CA ASP A 119 17.66 14.30 2.13
C ASP A 119 17.57 15.78 2.52
N SER A 120 16.45 16.42 2.16
CA SER A 120 16.19 17.83 2.40
C SER A 120 15.42 18.02 3.70
N ILE A 121 15.07 16.91 4.35
CA ILE A 121 14.54 16.88 5.70
C ILE A 121 15.74 16.88 6.64
N PRO A 122 15.98 17.96 7.41
CA PRO A 122 17.01 17.95 8.43
C PRO A 122 16.73 16.80 9.41
N ARG A 123 17.60 15.78 9.43
CA ARG A 123 17.48 14.68 10.40
C ARG A 123 17.77 15.26 11.79
N HIS A 124 16.83 15.09 12.72
CA HIS A 124 17.04 15.53 14.09
C HIS A 124 18.17 14.71 14.71
N MET A 125 19.18 15.39 15.28
CA MET A 125 20.36 14.72 15.81
C MET A 125 20.25 14.57 17.33
N ILE A 126 20.51 13.38 17.84
CA ILE A 126 20.66 13.09 19.27
C ILE A 126 22.04 12.48 19.47
N ASP A 127 22.90 13.14 20.26
CA ASP A 127 24.26 12.67 20.58
C ASP A 127 25.10 12.27 19.35
N GLY A 128 24.94 13.01 18.25
CA GLY A 128 25.66 12.75 16.99
C GLY A 128 25.08 11.61 16.15
N GLN A 129 23.93 11.05 16.52
CA GLN A 129 23.17 10.07 15.75
C GLN A 129 21.88 10.67 15.20
N GLU A 130 21.44 10.20 14.04
CA GLU A 130 20.22 10.64 13.40
C GLU A 130 19.01 9.94 14.03
N LEU A 131 18.05 10.70 14.55
CA LEU A 131 16.79 10.16 15.04
C LEU A 131 15.91 9.72 13.87
N ILE A 132 15.66 8.42 13.78
CA ILE A 132 14.74 7.82 12.79
C ILE A 132 13.31 7.93 13.28
N LYS A 133 13.07 7.52 14.54
CA LYS A 133 11.74 7.44 15.14
C LYS A 133 11.84 7.53 16.65
N GLU A 134 10.88 8.24 17.26
CA GLU A 134 10.63 8.24 18.70
C GLU A 134 9.19 7.80 18.95
N GLU A 135 8.97 6.93 19.93
CA GLU A 135 7.65 6.40 20.28
C GLU A 135 7.53 6.22 21.80
N VAL A 136 6.40 6.63 22.37
CA VAL A 136 6.08 6.39 23.78
C VAL A 136 5.39 5.03 23.90
N MET A 137 5.98 4.14 24.68
CA MET A 137 5.51 2.79 24.90
C MET A 137 4.34 2.78 25.90
N PRO A 138 3.49 1.73 25.92
CA PRO A 138 2.39 1.61 26.89
C PRO A 138 2.82 1.62 28.36
N ASP A 139 4.09 1.28 28.66
CA ASP A 139 4.67 1.33 30.00
C ASP A 139 5.20 2.73 30.39
N GLY A 140 4.99 3.72 29.52
CA GLY A 140 5.37 5.12 29.71
C GLY A 140 6.82 5.44 29.31
N LYS A 141 7.63 4.46 28.90
CA LYS A 141 9.01 4.69 28.44
C LYS A 141 9.05 5.20 27.02
N THR A 142 10.08 5.98 26.69
CA THR A 142 10.29 6.47 25.33
C THR A 142 11.33 5.61 24.62
N LYS A 143 10.94 5.04 23.47
CA LYS A 143 11.80 4.24 22.61
C LYS A 143 12.27 5.08 21.43
N ARG A 144 13.59 5.15 21.25
CA ARG A 144 14.25 5.85 20.13
C ARG A 144 14.94 4.86 19.21
N LEU A 145 14.77 5.04 17.90
CA LEU A 145 15.58 4.41 16.86
C LEU A 145 16.57 5.45 16.32
N LEU A 146 17.86 5.16 16.47
CA LEU A 146 18.95 6.06 16.11
C LEU A 146 19.82 5.43 15.02
N HIS A 147 20.15 6.17 13.99
CA HIS A 147 21.07 5.78 12.93
C HIS A 147 22.42 6.48 13.10
N ASN A 148 23.50 5.72 13.13
CA ASN A 148 24.85 6.26 13.14
C ASN A 148 25.33 6.43 11.69
N PRO A 149 25.45 7.67 11.17
CA PRO A 149 25.79 7.91 9.76
C PRO A 149 27.21 7.49 9.39
N GLN A 150 28.13 7.38 10.35
CA GLN A 150 29.52 6.96 10.10
C GLN A 150 29.66 5.44 9.92
N THR A 151 28.79 4.66 10.58
CA THR A 151 28.86 3.20 10.59
C THR A 151 27.70 2.53 9.87
N GLY A 152 26.64 3.27 9.55
CA GLY A 152 25.39 2.75 9.01
C GLY A 152 24.54 1.98 10.04
N ARG A 153 24.98 1.90 11.30
CA ARG A 153 24.32 1.07 12.32
C ARG A 153 23.06 1.74 12.84
N VAL A 154 21.97 0.99 12.88
CA VAL A 154 20.73 1.38 13.56
C VAL A 154 20.73 0.78 14.97
N THR A 155 20.52 1.61 15.98
CA THR A 155 20.45 1.21 17.40
C THR A 155 19.16 1.67 18.05
N GLN A 156 18.72 0.90 19.03
CA GLN A 156 17.56 1.22 19.85
C GLN A 156 18.00 1.72 21.22
N GLN A 157 17.43 2.83 21.67
CA GLN A 157 17.62 3.37 23.02
C GLN A 157 16.26 3.48 23.72
N VAL A 158 16.20 3.12 25.01
CA VAL A 158 15.02 3.31 25.86
C VAL A 158 15.37 4.36 26.90
N VAL A 159 14.53 5.39 27.01
CA VAL A 159 14.66 6.53 27.95
C VAL A 159 13.44 6.57 28.85
#